data_AF-A0A2X4UJJ6-F1
#
_entry.id   AF-A0A2X4UJJ6-F1
#
_cell.length_a   1.000
_cell.length_b   1.000
_cell.length_c   1.000
_cell.angle_alpha   90.00
_cell.angle_beta   90.00
_cell.angle_gamma   90.00
#
_symmetry.space_group_name_H-M   'P 1'
#
loop_
_entity.id
_entity.type
_entity.pdbx_description
1 polymer ?
#
loop_
_entity_poly.entity_id
_entity_poly.type
_entity_poly.pdbx_seq_one_letter_code
_entity_poly.pdbx_strand_id
1 'polypeptide(L)'
;MNNRTVRSLTALLLSFVLTAPAMAGIVITGTRVIYPAGEREVTVKIDNRGDKPVLAQSWVDDGDANATPETAKAPFTITPPLIGSTRARDKLCA
;
A
#
# COMPACT_ATOMS: atom_id res chain seq x y z
N MET A 1 8.15 -3.95 -47.79
CA MET A 1 7.72 -3.84 -46.37
C MET A 1 7.48 -2.36 -46.08
N ASN A 2 6.27 -1.96 -45.69
CA ASN A 2 5.87 -0.55 -45.68
C ASN A 2 6.38 0.19 -44.43
N ASN A 3 6.82 1.43 -44.58
CA ASN A 3 7.53 2.20 -43.54
C ASN A 3 6.61 2.51 -42.34
N ARG A 4 5.30 2.57 -42.59
CA ARG A 4 4.26 2.75 -41.54
C ARG A 4 4.15 1.51 -40.64
N THR A 5 4.10 0.31 -41.23
CA THR A 5 4.05 -0.95 -40.47
C THR A 5 5.32 -1.18 -39.64
N VAL A 6 6.50 -0.82 -40.15
CA VAL A 6 7.75 -0.92 -39.40
C VAL A 6 7.74 0.02 -38.20
N ARG A 7 7.33 1.29 -38.36
CA ARG A 7 7.21 2.25 -37.27
C ARG A 7 6.23 1.80 -36.17
N SER A 8 5.07 1.27 -36.57
CA SER A 8 4.07 0.75 -35.61
C SER A 8 4.60 -0.46 -34.82
N LEU A 9 5.30 -1.38 -35.48
CA LEU A 9 5.91 -2.54 -34.82
C LEU A 9 7.02 -2.12 -33.86
N THR A 10 7.89 -1.18 -34.25
CA THR A 10 8.95 -0.66 -33.38
C THR A 10 8.37 0.03 -32.15
N ALA A 11 7.31 0.84 -32.32
CA ALA A 11 6.63 1.50 -31.20
C ALA A 11 5.99 0.49 -30.23
N LEU A 12 5.35 -0.56 -30.74
CA LEU A 12 4.75 -1.61 -29.92
C LEU A 12 5.83 -2.38 -29.14
N LEU A 13 6.94 -2.74 -29.79
CA LEU A 13 8.05 -3.44 -29.15
C LEU A 13 8.68 -2.58 -28.04
N LEU A 14 8.85 -1.27 -28.28
CA LEU A 14 9.39 -0.34 -27.30
C LEU A 14 8.46 -0.20 -26.08
N SER A 15 7.14 -0.15 -26.30
CA SER A 15 6.16 -0.07 -25.20
C SER A 15 6.17 -1.30 -24.30
N PHE A 16 6.43 -2.48 -24.84
CA PHE A 16 6.54 -3.72 -24.05
C PHE A 16 7.82 -3.78 -23.20
N VAL A 17 8.92 -3.19 -23.68
CA VAL A 17 10.19 -3.12 -22.93
C VAL A 17 10.11 -2.15 -21.75
N LEU A 18 9.25 -1.13 -21.82
CA LEU A 18 9.14 -0.08 -20.81
C LEU A 18 8.21 -0.42 -19.63
N THR A 19 7.61 -1.61 -19.57
CA THR A 19 6.75 -1.99 -18.44
C THR A 19 7.58 -2.37 -17.22
N ALA A 20 7.50 -1.60 -16.15
CA ALA A 20 8.12 -1.92 -14.86
C ALA A 20 7.13 -2.69 -13.95
N PRO A 21 7.57 -3.76 -13.24
CA PRO A 21 6.73 -4.43 -12.26
C PRO A 21 6.48 -3.53 -11.05
N ALA A 22 5.23 -3.43 -10.61
CA ALA A 22 4.89 -2.81 -9.34
C ALA A 22 5.18 -3.80 -8.20
N MET A 23 6.04 -3.42 -7.24
CA MET A 23 6.35 -4.21 -6.05
C MET A 23 5.60 -3.63 -4.84
N ALA A 24 4.74 -4.44 -4.21
CA ALA A 24 4.07 -4.09 -2.97
C ALA A 24 4.59 -4.97 -1.82
N GLY A 25 5.04 -4.35 -0.73
CA GLY A 25 5.52 -5.06 0.46
C GLY A 25 4.44 -5.28 1.52
N ILE A 26 3.45 -4.38 1.62
CA ILE A 26 2.47 -4.36 2.71
C ILE A 26 1.14 -4.96 2.25
N VAL A 27 0.61 -5.90 3.03
CA VAL A 27 -0.73 -6.49 2.86
C VAL A 27 -1.57 -6.19 4.09
N ILE A 28 -2.74 -5.58 3.87
CA ILE A 28 -3.74 -5.33 4.92
C ILE A 28 -4.78 -6.45 4.86
N THR A 29 -5.19 -6.95 6.03
CA THR A 29 -6.21 -8.00 6.10
C THR A 29 -7.59 -7.40 5.88
N GLY A 30 -8.21 -7.71 4.73
CA GLY A 30 -9.53 -7.21 4.34
C GLY A 30 -9.50 -5.87 3.60
N THR A 31 -10.66 -5.43 3.12
CA THR A 31 -10.84 -4.15 2.40
C THR A 31 -11.73 -3.15 3.13
N ARG A 32 -12.27 -3.55 4.28
CA ARG A 32 -13.12 -2.73 5.15
C ARG A 32 -12.99 -3.21 6.60
N VAL A 33 -13.18 -2.28 7.53
CA VAL A 33 -13.32 -2.56 8.95
C VAL A 33 -14.73 -2.17 9.36
N ILE A 34 -15.45 -3.07 10.02
CA ILE A 34 -16.75 -2.78 10.63
C ILE A 34 -16.47 -2.50 12.09
N TYR A 35 -16.67 -1.25 12.52
CA TYR A 35 -16.45 -0.83 13.91
C TYR A 35 -17.74 -1.05 14.73
N PRO A 36 -17.79 -2.00 15.67
CA PRO A 36 -18.98 -2.21 16.49
C PRO A 36 -19.14 -1.08 17.51
N ALA A 37 -20.37 -0.58 17.71
CA ALA A 37 -20.63 0.60 18.56
C ALA A 37 -20.24 0.41 20.05
N GLY A 38 -20.16 -0.82 20.53
CA GLY A 38 -19.77 -1.13 21.91
C GLY A 38 -18.27 -1.30 22.13
N GLU A 39 -17.47 -1.35 21.07
CA GLU A 39 -16.04 -1.61 21.16
C GLU A 39 -15.23 -0.31 21.26
N ARG A 40 -14.15 -0.35 22.06
CA ARG A 40 -13.26 0.80 22.26
C ARG A 40 -12.17 0.88 21.20
N GLU A 41 -11.84 -0.25 20.58
CA GLU A 41 -10.84 -0.34 19.53
C GLU A 41 -11.12 -1.57 18.65
N VAL A 42 -10.60 -1.55 17.42
CA VAL A 42 -10.58 -2.70 16.52
C VAL A 42 -9.17 -2.85 15.97
N THR A 43 -8.63 -4.06 16.02
CA THR A 43 -7.29 -4.34 15.50
C THR A 43 -7.34 -4.72 14.03
N VAL A 44 -6.53 -4.04 13.22
CA VAL A 44 -6.31 -4.40 11.81
C VAL A 44 -4.92 -5.03 11.68
N LYS A 45 -4.86 -6.23 11.09
CA LYS A 45 -3.59 -6.93 10.88
C LYS A 45 -2.94 -6.49 9.57
N ILE A 46 -1.71 -6.02 9.69
CA ILE A 46 -0.83 -5.63 8.58
C ILE A 46 0.34 -6.60 8.52
N ASP A 47 0.68 -7.05 7.31
CA ASP A 47 1.77 -8.00 7.05
C ASP A 47 2.75 -7.42 6.02
N ASN A 48 4.04 -7.39 6.36
CA ASN A 48 5.09 -7.03 5.40
C ASN A 48 5.65 -8.30 4.75
N ARG A 49 5.19 -8.58 3.54
CA ARG A 49 5.63 -9.68 2.67
C ARG A 49 6.79 -9.30 1.75
N GLY A 50 7.20 -8.03 1.79
CA GLY A 50 8.40 -7.56 1.10
C GLY A 50 9.67 -8.22 1.63
N ASP A 51 10.74 -8.12 0.86
CA ASP A 51 12.08 -8.56 1.22
C ASP A 51 12.88 -7.51 2.02
N LYS A 52 12.28 -6.34 2.26
CA LYS A 52 12.90 -5.19 2.94
C LYS A 52 12.06 -4.74 4.14
N PRO A 53 12.69 -4.18 5.19
CA PRO A 53 11.96 -3.47 6.24
C PRO A 53 11.16 -2.31 5.66
N VAL A 54 9.97 -2.08 6.20
CA VAL A 54 9.09 -0.96 5.80
C VAL A 54 8.70 -0.14 7.01
N LEU A 55 8.52 1.17 6.78
CA LEU A 55 7.88 2.07 7.72
C LEU A 55 6.47 2.34 7.20
N ALA A 56 5.46 1.99 7.99
CA ALA A 56 4.07 2.23 7.64
C ALA A 56 3.53 3.40 8.47
N GLN A 57 3.00 4.42 7.78
CA GLN A 57 2.27 5.54 8.37
C GLN A 57 0.79 5.37 8.09
N SER A 58 -0.05 5.57 9.09
CA SER A 58 -1.50 5.37 8.99
C SER A 58 -2.26 6.54 9.60
N TRP A 59 -3.28 7.01 8.89
CA TRP A 59 -4.28 7.99 9.37
C TRP A 59 -5.66 7.64 8.80
N VAL A 60 -6.69 8.26 9.34
CA VAL A 60 -8.08 8.12 8.87
C VAL A 60 -8.52 9.47 8.33
N ASP A 61 -8.93 9.54 7.06
CA ASP A 61 -9.56 10.73 6.49
C ASP A 61 -11.10 10.64 6.59
N ASP A 62 -11.77 11.77 6.41
CA ASP A 62 -13.23 11.92 6.42
C ASP A 62 -13.83 12.09 5.02
N GLY A 63 -13.16 11.54 3.99
CA GLY A 63 -13.59 11.61 2.59
C GLY A 63 -12.71 12.50 1.70
N ASP A 64 -11.67 13.13 2.27
CA ASP A 64 -10.65 13.86 1.52
C ASP A 64 -9.42 12.96 1.25
N ALA A 65 -9.30 12.49 0.01
CA ALA A 65 -8.19 11.64 -0.42
C ALA A 65 -6.81 12.34 -0.38
N ASN A 66 -6.77 13.67 -0.28
CA ASN A 66 -5.53 14.44 -0.16
C ASN A 66 -5.20 14.82 1.28
N ALA A 67 -6.03 14.42 2.25
CA ALA A 67 -5.74 14.65 3.66
C ALA A 67 -4.42 13.97 4.05
N THR A 68 -3.62 14.68 4.81
CA THR A 68 -2.37 14.20 5.39
C THR A 68 -2.60 13.87 6.87
N PRO A 69 -1.67 13.18 7.54
CA PRO A 69 -1.78 12.94 8.99
C PRO A 69 -2.02 14.21 9.81
N GLU A 70 -1.52 15.36 9.34
CA GLU A 70 -1.64 16.65 10.02
C GLU A 70 -2.97 17.36 9.73
N THR A 71 -3.62 17.06 8.60
CA THR A 71 -4.85 17.74 8.16
C THR A 71 -6.10 16.88 8.29
N ALA A 72 -5.96 15.59 8.54
CA ALA A 72 -7.04 14.65 8.75
C ALA A 72 -7.91 15.03 9.97
N LYS A 73 -9.24 15.03 9.78
CA LYS A 73 -10.21 15.44 10.81
C LYS A 73 -11.20 14.35 11.21
N ALA A 74 -10.96 13.12 10.77
CA ALA A 74 -11.83 12.00 11.10
C ALA A 74 -11.92 11.82 12.64
N PRO A 75 -13.08 11.43 13.18
CA PRO A 75 -13.29 11.26 14.62
C PRO A 75 -12.65 9.97 15.18
N PHE A 76 -11.68 9.39 14.50
CA PHE A 76 -10.99 8.16 14.86
C PHE A 76 -9.47 8.35 14.79
N THR A 77 -8.73 7.61 15.59
CA THR A 77 -7.26 7.61 15.57
C THR A 77 -6.71 6.19 15.41
N ILE A 78 -5.52 6.06 14.85
CA ILE A 78 -4.82 4.78 14.67
C ILE A 78 -3.60 4.75 15.59
N THR A 79 -3.46 3.65 16.33
CA THR A 79 -2.33 3.44 17.24
C THR A 79 -1.61 2.13 16.91
N PRO A 80 -0.27 2.16 16.74
CA PRO A 80 0.58 3.34 16.59
C PRO A 80 0.43 3.97 15.18
N PRO A 81 0.52 5.30 15.02
CA PRO A 81 0.39 5.96 13.72
C PRO A 81 1.59 5.73 12.80
N LEU A 82 2.74 5.32 13.38
CA LEU A 82 3.96 4.92 12.70
C LEU A 82 4.39 3.56 13.24
N ILE A 83 4.55 2.56 12.37
CA ILE A 83 5.06 1.25 12.76
C ILE A 83 6.18 0.80 11.84
N GLY A 84 7.30 0.41 12.44
CA GLY A 84 8.39 -0.28 11.76
C GLY A 84 8.06 -1.77 11.64
N SER A 85 8.03 -2.29 10.42
CA SER A 85 7.80 -3.71 10.15
C SER A 85 8.98 -4.32 9.40
N THR A 86 9.77 -5.13 10.12
CA THR A 86 10.72 -6.05 9.49
C THR A 86 9.97 -7.22 8.84
N ARG A 87 10.62 -7.93 7.93
CA ARG A 87 10.03 -9.05 7.20
C ARG A 87 9.45 -10.09 8.16
N ALA A 88 8.24 -10.60 7.86
CA ALA A 88 7.53 -11.53 8.74
C ALA A 88 8.31 -12.81 9.10
N ARG A 89 9.24 -13.26 8.24
CA ARG A 89 10.12 -14.42 8.50
C ARG A 89 11.20 -14.15 9.54
N ASP A 90 11.62 -12.89 9.69
CA ASP A 90 12.76 -12.54 10.53
C ASP A 90 12.35 -12.37 12.01
N LYS A 91 11.04 -12.27 12.29
CA LYS A 91 10.49 -12.21 13.66
C LYS A 91 10.37 -13.57 14.35
N LEU A 92 10.65 -14.69 13.68
CA LEU A 92 10.65 -16.02 14.31
C LEU A 92 11.99 -16.37 14.98
N CYS A 93 13.05 -15.58 14.75
CA CYS A 93 14.41 -15.87 15.21
C CYS A 93 14.95 -14.85 16.24
N ALA A 94 14.09 -14.07 16.89
CA ALA A 94 14.47 -13.12 17.94
C ALA A 94 13.66 -13.34 19.22
#